data_AF-A0A7W5S9I4-F1
#
_entry.id   AF-A0A7W5S9I4-F1
#
_cell.length_a   1.000
_cell.length_b   1.000
_cell.length_c   1.000
_cell.angle_alpha   90.00
_cell.angle_beta   90.00
_cell.angle_gamma   90.00
#
_symmetry.space_group_name_H-M   'P 1'
#
loop_
_entity.id
_entity.type
_entity.pdbx_description
1 polymer ?
#
loop_
_entity_poly.entity_id
_entity_poly.type
_entity_poly.pdbx_seq_one_letter_code
_entity_poly.pdbx_strand_id
1 'polypeptide(L)' 'MNGYVEFYSLEGDPIVVNVDRVNFVRRFKGGNDASAVNFEKGNYVVVKGNLASVMKTLQEG' A
#
# COMPACT_ATOMS: atom_id res chain seq x y z
N MET A 1 -3.52 -4.63 -18.00
CA MET A 1 -3.36 -4.84 -16.55
C MET A 1 -4.44 -4.02 -15.87
N ASN A 2 -5.29 -4.64 -15.06
CA ASN A 2 -6.26 -3.90 -14.27
C ASN A 2 -5.47 -3.26 -13.14
N GLY A 3 -5.27 -1.94 -13.14
CA GLY A 3 -4.42 -1.18 -12.20
C GLY A 3 -4.89 -1.24 -10.74
N TYR A 4 -5.10 -2.44 -10.21
CA TYR A 4 -5.53 -2.77 -8.87
C TYR A 4 -4.65 -3.90 -8.33
N VAL A 5 -4.12 -3.70 -7.14
CA VAL A 5 -3.27 -4.65 -6.43
C VAL A 5 -3.92 -4.98 -5.09
N GLU A 6 -3.92 -6.26 -4.72
CA GLU A 6 -4.37 -6.70 -3.40
C GLU A 6 -3.22 -6.64 -2.39
N PHE A 7 -3.51 -6.06 -1.24
CA PHE A 7 -2.70 -6.06 -0.03
C PHE A 7 -3.50 -6.64 1.13
N TYR A 8 -2.87 -6.76 2.29
CA TYR A 8 -3.54 -7.12 3.53
C TYR A 8 -3.40 -6.00 4.56
N SER A 9 -4.44 -5.78 5.36
CA SER A 9 -4.40 -4.94 6.56
C SER A 9 -3.45 -5.54 7.59
N LEU A 10 -3.15 -4.81 8.67
CA LEU A 10 -2.38 -5.36 9.79
C LEU A 10 -3.11 -6.49 10.51
N GLU A 11 -4.45 -6.53 10.41
CA GLU A 11 -5.32 -7.53 11.01
C GLU A 11 -5.56 -8.73 10.07
N GLY A 12 -5.11 -8.63 8.81
CA GLY A 12 -5.19 -9.71 7.82
C GLY A 12 -6.36 -9.58 6.85
N ASP A 13 -7.10 -8.46 6.85
CA ASP A 13 -8.19 -8.23 5.90
C ASP A 13 -7.63 -7.85 4.52
N PRO A 14 -8.21 -8.36 3.42
CA PRO A 14 -7.79 -7.96 2.09
C PRO A 14 -8.16 -6.50 1.80
N ILE A 15 -7.22 -5.76 1.20
CA ILE A 15 -7.36 -4.37 0.77
C ILE A 15 -6.98 -4.29 -0.70
N VAL A 16 -7.91 -3.89 -1.55
CA VAL A 16 -7.64 -3.68 -2.98
C VAL A 16 -7.28 -2.21 -3.20
N VAL A 17 -6.11 -1.97 -3.79
CA VAL A 17 -5.52 -0.65 -4.01
C VAL A 17 -5.47 -0.37 -5.50
N ASN A 18 -6.12 0.69 -5.96
CA ASN A 18 -5.93 1.19 -7.32
C ASN A 18 -4.56 1.88 -7.44
N VAL A 19 -3.66 1.33 -8.25
CA VAL A 19 -2.28 1.79 -8.44
C VAL A 19 -2.24 3.20 -9.03
N ASP A 20 -3.12 3.48 -9.99
CA ASP A 20 -3.20 4.78 -10.68
C ASP A 20 -3.61 5.92 -9.74
N ARG A 21 -4.18 5.60 -8.57
CA ARG A 21 -4.59 6.56 -7.54
C ARG A 21 -3.62 6.68 -6.38
N VAL A 22 -2.54 5.89 -6.37
CA VAL A 22 -1.52 5.98 -5.34
C VAL A 22 -0.66 7.22 -5.58
N ASN A 23 -0.57 8.09 -4.58
CA ASN A 23 0.28 9.27 -4.64
C ASN A 23 1.68 8.97 -4.11
N PHE A 24 1.76 8.37 -2.91
CA PHE A 24 3.03 7.93 -2.34
C PHE A 24 2.85 6.79 -1.33
N VAL A 25 3.94 6.09 -1.04
CA VAL A 25 4.02 5.09 0.03
C VAL A 25 5.08 5.51 1.03
N ARG A 26 4.81 5.31 2.32
CA ARG A 26 5.77 5.56 3.41
C ARG A 26 5.70 4.48 4.47
N ARG A 27 6.76 4.32 5.27
CA ARG A 27 6.76 3.43 6.44
C ARG A 27 5.71 3.88 7.46
N PHE A 28 4.94 2.94 8.00
CA PHE A 28 3.95 3.25 9.04
C PHE A 28 4.60 3.16 10.43
N LYS A 29 4.47 4.24 11.23
CA LYS A 29 5.01 4.35 12.60
C LYS A 29 6.49 3.99 12.77
N GLY A 30 7.31 4.12 11.71
CA GLY A 30 8.73 3.75 11.73
C GLY A 30 9.00 2.23 11.78
N GLY A 31 7.95 1.40 11.76
CA GLY A 31 8.08 -0.06 11.65
C GLY A 31 8.53 -0.49 10.26
N ASN A 32 9.20 -1.65 10.19
CA ASN A 32 9.60 -2.24 8.91
C ASN A 32 8.51 -3.10 8.29
N ASP A 33 7.52 -3.61 9.03
CA ASP A 33 6.57 -4.60 8.51
C ASP A 33 5.23 -4.02 8.06
N ALA A 34 5.12 -2.68 8.02
CA ALA A 34 3.91 -1.97 7.67
C ALA A 34 4.20 -0.71 6.87
N SER A 35 3.37 -0.45 5.86
CA SER A 35 3.47 0.73 5.00
C SER A 35 2.13 1.43 4.88
N ALA A 36 2.15 2.75 4.90
CA ALA A 36 1.00 3.59 4.60
C ALA A 36 1.00 3.92 3.11
N VAL A 37 -0.03 3.48 2.40
CA VAL A 37 -0.29 3.79 0.99
C VAL A 37 -1.25 4.97 0.95
N ASN A 38 -0.79 6.11 0.46
CA ASN A 38 -1.56 7.34 0.38
C ASN A 38 -2.23 7.50 -0.99
N PHE A 39 -3.44 8.03 -0.95
CA PHE A 39 -4.25 8.40 -2.10
C PHE A 39 -4.46 9.91 -2.13
N GLU A 40 -4.95 10.42 -3.26
CA GLU A 40 -5.36 11.82 -3.40
C GLU A 40 -6.24 12.28 -2.21
N LYS A 41 -6.04 13.55 -1.81
CA LYS A 41 -6.73 14.22 -0.69
C LYS A 41 -6.34 13.77 0.72
N GLY A 42 -5.17 13.13 0.89
CA GLY A 42 -4.59 12.86 2.21
C GLY A 42 -5.10 11.60 2.91
N ASN A 43 -5.99 10.85 2.26
CA ASN A 43 -6.40 9.54 2.74
C ASN A 43 -5.26 8.53 2.58
N TYR A 44 -5.09 7.63 3.54
CA TYR A 44 -4.15 6.54 3.40
C TYR A 44 -4.73 5.27 4.02
N VAL A 45 -4.30 4.13 3.49
CA VAL A 45 -4.54 2.82 4.11
C VAL A 45 -3.20 2.28 4.59
N VAL A 46 -3.23 1.53 5.67
CA VAL A 46 -2.05 0.84 6.19
C VAL A 46 -2.12 -0.60 5.75
N VAL A 47 -1.08 -1.03 5.04
CA VAL A 47 -0.93 -2.40 4.55
C VAL A 47 0.24 -3.07 5.26
N LYS A 48 0.14 -4.38 5.41
CA LYS A 48 1.24 -5.25 5.81
C LYS A 48 2.27 -5.31 4.69
N GLY A 49 3.54 -5.22 5.07
CA GLY A 49 4.66 -5.24 4.15
C GLY A 49 5.56 -4.02 4.32
N ASN A 50 6.85 -4.27 4.12
CA ASN A 50 7.86 -3.21 4.17
C ASN A 50 7.75 -2.30 2.94
N LEU A 51 8.36 -1.11 3.05
CA LEU A 51 8.28 -0.10 2.00
C LEU A 51 8.74 -0.65 0.63
N ALA A 52 9.83 -1.42 0.60
CA ALA A 52 10.38 -1.95 -0.65
C ALA A 52 9.46 -3.01 -1.27
N SER A 53 8.89 -3.92 -0.47
CA SER A 53 7.94 -4.93 -0.96
C SER A 53 6.67 -4.28 -1.49
N VAL A 54 6.10 -3.33 -0.75
CA VAL A 54 4.86 -2.65 -1.15
C VAL A 54 5.06 -1.84 -2.43
N MET A 55 6.16 -1.10 -2.55
CA MET A 55 6.50 -0.36 -3.78
C MET A 55 6.69 -1.29 -4.97
N LYS A 56 7.37 -2.44 -4.76
CA LYS A 56 7.56 -3.44 -5.82
C LYS A 56 6.22 -4.01 -6.30
N THR A 57 5.33 -4.41 -5.37
CA THR A 57 4.01 -4.94 -5.73
C THR A 57 3.18 -3.90 -6.48
N LEU A 58 3.26 -2.62 -6.12
CA LEU A 58 2.58 -1.55 -6.86
C LEU A 58 3.16 -1.33 -8.27
N GLN A 59 4.46 -1.54 -8.48
CA GLN A 59 5.08 -1.44 -9.81
C GLN A 59 4.76 -2.63 -10.73
N GLU A 60 4.45 -3.79 -10.15
CA GLU A 60 4.16 -5.03 -10.86
C GLU A 60 2.68 -5.22 -11.21
N GLY A 61 1.78 -4.38 -10.69
CA GLY A 61 0.33 -4.43 -10.93
C GLY A 61 -0.13 -3.52 -12.07
#